data_AF-F2SDP7-F1
#
_entry.id   AF-F2SDP7-F1
#
_cell.length_a   1.000
_cell.length_b   1.000
_cell.length_c   1.000
_cell.angle_alpha   90.00
_cell.angle_beta   90.00
_cell.angle_gamma   90.00
#
_symmetry.space_group_name_H-M   'P 1'
#
loop_
_entity.id
_entity.type
_entity.pdbx_description
1 polymer ?
#
loop_
_entity_poly.entity_id
_entity_poly.type
_entity_poly.pdbx_seq_one_letter_code
_entity_poly.pdbx_strand_id
1 'polypeptide(L)'
;MHLCEPQDAQEFSSILLSCVEKRLEVAPCRDIFKKLFTIRGMTNLSTVNVSYKWSKEEVFTHVELNVRGHRTLVDSFKDYTSAVLFKEFYTGAIFETKDVIRRNTFSHLPWVLTIYLNRVEFDINAGEMKKITDYHEFPEEIDMSPYLSNEVDKSQSWDYILYGVVVHASGPSNPHYYTFIRPKPDGHFYKFDDDRVTMATMKEAMNDNFGVIKTNQEQPHPKVLEPYYNAKKYQEKTATMLIYIRKSEANRVLADVLQDEIPTRIYSSPSSYAQEDHLGDFYSSKLTKEGAAAINTQSKELKAHFTANSDINVRLFSISDFYKHHGLDIVPILPIDDKSASSLCYSHLQENMLVQELVSAVTQALNIPGKDIRIWPMITRQNGTLRPIGPPLDPGVTMGDVRKTHYPRLPHEFQLWVESDSCRYGDRNGSDSSLVFLKYFNVTKQAITGFCSVYVKPDDRPDDLSPMICRAMGWESNTPVSYYEVCLVIDIYFSHADGLIQQYYRKLNPL
;
A
#
# COMPACT_ATOMS: atom_id res chain seq x y z
N MET A 1 21.57 6.77 -17.82
CA MET A 1 20.80 7.93 -17.35
C MET A 1 19.36 7.71 -17.82
N HIS A 2 18.54 7.00 -17.03
CA HIS A 2 17.12 6.80 -17.35
C HIS A 2 16.35 8.05 -16.90
N LEU A 3 16.28 9.06 -17.77
CA LEU A 3 15.42 10.24 -17.60
C LEU A 3 13.94 9.93 -17.87
N CYS A 4 13.61 8.68 -18.20
CA CYS A 4 12.31 8.24 -18.71
C CYS A 4 11.79 6.99 -17.98
N GLU A 5 11.96 6.90 -16.66
CA GLU A 5 11.18 5.92 -15.89
C GLU A 5 9.82 6.54 -15.55
N PRO A 6 8.69 5.88 -15.88
CA PRO A 6 7.38 6.32 -15.48
C PRO A 6 7.33 6.41 -13.95
N GLN A 7 7.13 7.61 -13.41
CA GLN A 7 6.88 7.82 -11.99
C GLN A 7 5.39 7.92 -11.75
N ASP A 8 4.94 7.40 -10.62
CA ASP A 8 3.58 7.62 -10.17
C ASP A 8 3.40 9.11 -9.83
N ALA A 9 2.32 9.72 -10.33
CA ALA A 9 2.03 11.14 -10.15
C ALA A 9 1.94 11.52 -8.65
N GLN A 10 1.49 10.59 -7.80
CA GLN A 10 1.46 10.76 -6.35
C GLN A 10 2.86 10.89 -5.77
N GLU A 11 3.75 9.94 -6.09
CA GLU A 11 5.14 9.95 -5.58
C GLU A 11 5.83 11.26 -5.99
N PHE A 12 5.72 11.63 -7.26
CA PHE A 12 6.32 12.85 -7.77
C PHE A 12 5.79 14.10 -7.05
N SER A 13 4.46 14.22 -6.91
CA SER A 13 3.86 15.37 -6.23
C SER A 13 4.24 15.44 -4.76
N SER A 14 4.30 14.31 -4.04
CA SER A 14 4.70 14.29 -2.63
C SER A 14 6.17 14.71 -2.46
N ILE A 15 7.07 14.23 -3.32
CA ILE A 15 8.49 14.62 -3.31
C ILE A 15 8.62 16.11 -3.61
N LEU A 16 7.96 16.60 -4.66
CA LEU A 16 8.01 18.00 -5.07
C LEU A 16 7.54 18.92 -3.94
N LEU A 17 6.37 18.62 -3.35
CA LEU A 17 5.81 19.42 -2.25
C LEU A 17 6.71 19.40 -1.02
N SER A 18 7.32 18.25 -0.67
CA SER A 18 8.29 18.17 0.43
C SER A 18 9.54 19.03 0.17
N CYS A 19 10.04 19.03 -1.06
CA CYS A 19 11.16 19.89 -1.45
C CYS A 19 10.80 21.38 -1.38
N VAL A 20 9.60 21.74 -1.82
CA VAL A 20 9.09 23.12 -1.76
C VAL A 20 8.92 23.57 -0.31
N GLU A 21 8.32 22.73 0.55
CA GLU A 21 8.15 23.02 1.98
C GLU A 21 9.47 23.37 2.66
N LYS A 22 10.49 22.51 2.50
CA LYS A 22 11.83 22.72 3.08
C LYS A 22 12.49 24.01 2.60
N ARG A 23 12.31 24.36 1.31
CA ARG A 23 12.87 25.61 0.75
C ARG A 23 12.11 26.85 1.24
N LEU A 24 10.82 26.72 1.54
CA LEU A 24 9.99 27.81 2.04
C LEU A 24 10.18 28.07 3.53
N GLU A 25 10.69 27.13 4.33
CA GLU A 25 10.95 27.32 5.76
C GLU A 25 11.80 28.56 6.08
N VAL A 26 12.77 28.86 5.20
CA VAL A 26 13.68 30.02 5.31
C VAL A 26 13.14 31.26 4.59
N ALA A 27 11.98 31.17 3.94
CA ALA A 27 11.40 32.26 3.16
C ALA A 27 10.41 33.10 4.01
N PRO A 28 10.21 34.39 3.68
CA PRO A 28 9.22 35.24 4.33
C PRO A 28 7.78 34.70 4.24
N CYS A 29 7.48 33.88 3.22
CA CYS A 29 6.17 33.30 2.97
C CYS A 29 5.99 31.88 3.55
N ARG A 30 6.85 31.41 4.48
CA ARG A 30 6.81 30.04 5.04
C ARG A 30 5.42 29.55 5.50
N ASP A 31 4.58 30.45 6.03
CA ASP A 31 3.27 30.09 6.56
C ASP A 31 2.22 29.84 5.46
N ILE A 32 2.49 30.24 4.21
CA ILE A 32 1.55 30.06 3.10
C ILE A 32 1.42 28.59 2.70
N PHE A 33 2.51 27.84 2.78
CA PHE A 33 2.52 26.42 2.43
C PHE A 33 1.54 25.63 3.30
N LYS A 34 1.54 25.94 4.61
CA LYS A 34 0.62 25.34 5.58
C LYS A 34 -0.84 25.59 5.25
N LYS A 35 -1.17 26.80 4.77
CA LYS A 35 -2.53 27.16 4.39
C LYS A 35 -2.94 26.53 3.05
N LEU A 36 -2.00 26.41 2.11
CA LEU A 36 -2.26 25.93 0.76
C LEU A 36 -2.39 24.42 0.67
N PHE A 37 -1.56 23.65 1.38
CA PHE A 37 -1.43 22.21 1.12
C PHE A 37 -1.46 21.32 2.37
N THR A 38 -1.26 21.86 3.57
CA THR A 38 -1.19 21.02 4.78
C THR A 38 -2.58 20.61 5.27
N ILE A 39 -2.78 19.31 5.38
CA ILE A 39 -3.94 18.68 6.02
C ILE A 39 -3.52 18.17 7.40
N ARG A 40 -4.41 18.30 8.39
CA ARG A 40 -4.25 17.64 9.69
C ARG A 40 -5.41 16.68 9.92
N GLY A 41 -5.07 15.39 10.00
CA GLY A 41 -5.99 14.31 10.35
C GLY A 41 -5.88 13.98 11.83
N MET A 42 -6.99 13.63 12.45
CA MET A 42 -7.08 13.15 13.82
C MET A 42 -7.63 11.72 13.82
N THR A 43 -6.81 10.77 14.24
CA THR A 43 -7.23 9.39 14.45
C THR A 43 -7.63 9.23 15.91
N ASN A 44 -8.92 9.07 16.16
CA ASN A 44 -9.47 8.84 17.50
C ASN A 44 -9.72 7.36 17.71
N LEU A 45 -9.26 6.82 18.83
CA LEU A 45 -9.52 5.44 19.20
C LEU A 45 -10.14 5.38 20.60
N SER A 46 -11.20 4.59 20.72
CA SER A 46 -11.96 4.43 21.96
C SER A 46 -12.31 2.96 22.20
N THR A 47 -12.13 2.48 23.43
CA THR A 47 -12.51 1.12 23.81
C THR A 47 -14.01 0.99 24.07
N VAL A 48 -14.64 -0.12 23.67
CA VAL A 48 -16.09 -0.33 23.82
C VAL A 48 -16.52 -0.47 25.30
N ASN A 49 -15.70 -1.11 26.13
CA ASN A 49 -16.06 -1.51 27.50
C ASN A 49 -15.30 -0.77 28.62
N VAL A 50 -14.41 0.17 28.27
CA VAL A 50 -13.65 0.99 29.22
C VAL A 50 -13.65 2.43 28.74
N SER A 51 -13.72 3.41 29.63
CA SER A 51 -13.70 4.84 29.27
C SER A 51 -12.28 5.34 28.99
N TYR A 52 -11.52 4.64 28.15
CA TYR A 52 -10.20 5.06 27.69
C TYR A 52 -10.29 5.57 26.26
N LYS A 53 -9.82 6.79 26.03
CA LYS A 53 -9.79 7.45 24.72
C LYS A 53 -8.39 7.96 24.46
N TRP A 54 -7.87 7.73 23.27
CA TRP A 54 -6.68 8.42 22.79
C TRP A 54 -6.91 8.98 21.39
N SER A 55 -6.16 10.02 21.07
CA SER A 55 -6.16 10.65 19.76
C SER A 55 -4.71 10.81 19.28
N LYS A 56 -4.51 10.64 17.98
CA LYS A 56 -3.24 10.87 17.30
C LYS A 56 -3.48 11.85 16.15
N GLU A 57 -2.74 12.96 16.15
CA GLU A 57 -2.74 13.89 15.02
C GLU A 57 -1.66 13.48 14.01
N GLU A 58 -2.01 13.51 12.73
CA GLU A 58 -1.12 13.22 11.61
C GLU A 58 -1.20 14.36 10.59
N VAL A 59 -0.07 14.68 9.97
CA VAL A 59 0.08 15.79 9.03
C VAL A 59 0.47 15.23 7.66
N PHE A 60 -0.24 15.63 6.62
CA PHE A 60 -0.02 15.16 5.25
C PHE A 60 -0.43 16.24 4.23
N THR A 61 -0.02 16.08 2.97
CA THR A 61 -0.31 17.04 1.88
C THR A 61 -1.45 16.58 0.95
N HIS A 62 -1.96 15.36 1.16
CA HIS A 62 -3.03 14.78 0.37
C HIS A 62 -3.84 13.74 1.15
N VAL A 63 -5.10 13.55 0.78
CA VAL A 63 -5.93 12.45 1.30
C VAL A 63 -5.89 11.29 0.32
N GLU A 64 -5.59 10.09 0.80
CA GLU A 64 -5.72 8.87 0.01
C GLU A 64 -7.06 8.19 0.31
N LEU A 65 -7.84 7.89 -0.72
CA LEU A 65 -9.17 7.30 -0.62
C LEU A 65 -9.28 5.99 -1.39
N ASN A 66 -9.93 5.01 -0.75
CA ASN A 66 -10.21 3.72 -1.36
C ASN A 66 -11.35 3.85 -2.38
N VAL A 67 -11.09 3.41 -3.61
CA VAL A 67 -12.12 3.38 -4.67
C VAL A 67 -12.91 2.07 -4.65
N ARG A 68 -12.26 0.95 -4.29
CA ARG A 68 -12.90 -0.37 -4.31
C ARG A 68 -14.11 -0.39 -3.37
N GLY A 69 -15.24 -0.85 -3.90
CA GLY A 69 -16.51 -0.93 -3.15
C GLY A 69 -17.26 0.40 -3.01
N HIS A 70 -16.73 1.51 -3.53
CA HIS A 70 -17.31 2.84 -3.40
C HIS A 70 -17.66 3.42 -4.77
N ARG A 71 -18.95 3.73 -4.99
CA ARG A 71 -19.42 4.27 -6.27
C ARG A 71 -19.16 5.76 -6.43
N THR A 72 -19.03 6.50 -5.33
CA THR A 72 -18.83 7.95 -5.35
C THR A 72 -17.73 8.38 -4.38
N LEU A 73 -17.12 9.54 -4.66
CA LEU A 73 -16.13 10.18 -3.78
C LEU A 73 -16.69 10.42 -2.37
N VAL A 74 -17.97 10.78 -2.29
CA VAL A 74 -18.69 10.98 -1.03
C VAL A 74 -18.75 9.69 -0.21
N ASP A 75 -18.96 8.53 -0.86
CA ASP A 75 -18.95 7.23 -0.18
C ASP A 75 -17.57 6.90 0.37
N SER A 76 -16.50 7.15 -0.39
CA SER A 76 -15.13 6.93 0.08
C SER A 76 -14.75 7.81 1.26
N PHE A 77 -15.17 9.08 1.30
CA PHE A 77 -14.94 9.92 2.47
C PHE A 77 -15.79 9.49 3.68
N LYS A 78 -17.02 9.02 3.46
CA LYS A 78 -17.85 8.45 4.53
C LYS A 78 -17.18 7.21 5.13
N ASP A 79 -16.65 6.32 4.29
CA ASP A 79 -15.90 5.15 4.75
C ASP A 79 -14.64 5.56 5.52
N TYR A 80 -13.85 6.49 4.96
CA TYR A 80 -12.63 7.02 5.59
C TYR A 80 -12.89 7.58 7.00
N THR A 81 -14.01 8.28 7.20
CA THR A 81 -14.39 8.89 8.49
C THR A 81 -15.30 8.02 9.35
N SER A 82 -15.68 6.84 8.85
CA SER A 82 -16.55 5.92 9.58
C SER A 82 -15.85 5.34 10.82
N ALA A 83 -16.66 4.93 11.79
CA ALA A 83 -16.16 4.20 12.94
C ALA A 83 -15.90 2.74 12.55
N VAL A 84 -14.65 2.33 12.56
CA VAL A 84 -14.23 0.94 12.28
C VAL A 84 -13.97 0.23 13.60
N LEU A 85 -14.67 -0.89 13.82
CA LEU A 85 -14.47 -1.75 14.98
C LEU A 85 -13.30 -2.71 14.72
N PHE A 86 -12.25 -2.58 15.52
CA PHE A 86 -11.18 -3.54 15.63
C PHE A 86 -11.44 -4.42 16.84
N LYS A 87 -11.71 -5.70 16.59
CA LYS A 87 -11.82 -6.69 17.65
C LYS A 87 -10.44 -7.14 18.10
N GLU A 88 -10.32 -7.48 19.38
CA GLU A 88 -9.09 -8.02 19.96
C GLU A 88 -7.87 -7.09 19.79
N PHE A 89 -8.09 -5.77 19.78
CA PHE A 89 -7.02 -4.79 19.63
C PHE A 89 -6.18 -4.71 20.91
N TYR A 90 -4.87 -4.89 20.78
CA TYR A 90 -3.95 -4.78 21.90
C TYR A 90 -3.58 -3.31 22.15
N THR A 91 -3.93 -2.78 23.32
CA THR A 91 -3.70 -1.36 23.64
C THR A 91 -2.27 -1.05 24.09
N GLY A 92 -1.39 -2.06 24.21
CA GLY A 92 0.01 -1.91 24.64
C GLY A 92 0.20 -1.55 26.14
N ALA A 93 -0.81 -0.94 26.76
CA ALA A 93 -0.78 -0.49 28.15
C ALA A 93 -1.45 -1.48 29.14
N ILE A 94 -2.20 -2.45 28.65
CA ILE A 94 -2.95 -3.43 29.47
C ILE A 94 -2.79 -4.81 28.80
N PHE A 95 -2.52 -5.86 29.57
CA PHE A 95 -2.36 -7.25 29.12
C PHE A 95 -3.66 -7.89 28.56
N GLU A 96 -4.66 -7.09 28.23
CA GLU A 96 -5.96 -7.53 27.73
C GLU A 96 -6.23 -6.90 26.35
N THR A 97 -6.56 -7.75 25.38
CA THR A 97 -7.09 -7.31 24.09
C THR A 97 -8.47 -6.72 24.29
N LYS A 98 -8.72 -5.54 23.70
CA LYS A 98 -10.00 -4.84 23.82
C LYS A 98 -10.56 -4.53 22.45
N ASP A 99 -11.87 -4.55 22.36
CA ASP A 99 -12.56 -4.04 21.20
C ASP A 99 -12.39 -2.52 21.15
N VAL A 100 -11.77 -2.02 20.08
CA VAL A 100 -11.46 -0.62 19.87
C VAL A 100 -12.18 -0.11 18.64
N ILE A 101 -12.84 1.01 18.79
CA ILE A 101 -13.43 1.76 17.68
C ILE A 101 -12.41 2.81 17.25
N ARG A 102 -11.94 2.73 16.00
CA ARG A 102 -11.12 3.76 15.36
C ARG A 102 -12.00 4.65 14.50
N ARG A 103 -11.79 5.97 14.58
CA ARG A 103 -12.44 6.96 13.72
C ARG A 103 -11.43 8.01 13.30
N ASN A 104 -11.37 8.28 12.00
CA ASN A 104 -10.57 9.37 11.46
C ASN A 104 -11.46 10.60 11.25
N THR A 105 -10.95 11.78 11.56
CA THR A 105 -11.59 13.07 11.25
C THR A 105 -10.51 14.07 10.84
N PHE A 106 -10.90 15.20 10.26
CA PHE A 106 -9.95 16.27 9.93
C PHE A 106 -10.03 17.40 10.96
N SER A 107 -8.89 17.76 11.56
CA SER A 107 -8.77 18.95 12.43
C SER A 107 -8.45 20.21 11.62
N HIS A 108 -7.85 20.06 10.44
CA HIS A 108 -7.58 21.16 9.52
C HIS A 108 -7.57 20.69 8.07
N LEU A 109 -8.22 21.45 7.18
CA LEU A 109 -8.16 21.26 5.73
C LEU A 109 -7.57 22.51 5.04
N PRO A 110 -6.74 22.32 4.00
CA PRO A 110 -6.05 23.38 3.29
C PRO A 110 -6.93 24.06 2.23
N TRP A 111 -6.47 25.19 1.67
CA TRP A 111 -7.15 25.86 0.56
C TRP A 111 -7.11 25.05 -0.74
N VAL A 112 -6.06 24.25 -0.96
CA VAL A 112 -5.95 23.32 -2.08
C VAL A 112 -5.94 21.89 -1.53
N LEU A 113 -7.06 21.19 -1.70
CA LEU A 113 -7.24 19.83 -1.25
C LEU A 113 -6.91 18.86 -2.38
N THR A 114 -5.81 18.14 -2.22
CA THR A 114 -5.40 17.06 -3.12
C THR A 114 -5.91 15.72 -2.62
N ILE A 115 -6.59 14.98 -3.49
CA ILE A 115 -7.16 13.66 -3.19
C ILE A 115 -6.58 12.66 -4.17
N TYR A 116 -5.98 11.60 -3.65
CA TYR A 116 -5.57 10.44 -4.44
C TYR A 116 -6.62 9.35 -4.36
N LEU A 117 -7.02 8.87 -5.52
CA LEU A 117 -7.92 7.73 -5.68
C LEU A 117 -7.07 6.48 -5.80
N ASN A 118 -7.06 5.66 -4.74
CA ASN A 118 -6.29 4.41 -4.72
C ASN A 118 -6.93 3.42 -5.71
N ARG A 119 -6.39 3.43 -6.93
CA ARG A 119 -6.82 2.62 -8.08
C ARG A 119 -5.80 1.56 -8.45
N VAL A 120 -4.95 1.13 -7.53
CA VAL A 120 -4.01 0.04 -7.77
C VAL A 120 -4.10 -0.96 -6.63
N GLU A 121 -4.40 -2.21 -6.98
CA GLU A 121 -4.48 -3.32 -6.04
C GLU A 121 -3.55 -4.43 -6.45
N PHE A 122 -3.02 -5.16 -5.48
CA PHE A 122 -2.25 -6.36 -5.79
C PHE A 122 -3.23 -7.52 -6.01
N ASP A 123 -3.28 -8.06 -7.22
CA ASP A 123 -4.07 -9.25 -7.53
C ASP A 123 -3.29 -10.48 -7.09
N ILE A 124 -3.68 -11.04 -5.95
CA ILE A 124 -2.98 -12.17 -5.31
C ILE A 124 -2.96 -13.40 -6.22
N ASN A 125 -4.01 -13.61 -7.02
CA ASN A 125 -4.10 -14.78 -7.88
C ASN A 125 -3.15 -14.67 -9.08
N ALA A 126 -2.98 -13.46 -9.61
CA ALA A 126 -2.11 -13.19 -10.74
C ALA A 126 -0.67 -12.81 -10.33
N GLY A 127 -0.44 -12.49 -9.05
CA GLY A 127 0.87 -12.09 -8.53
C GLY A 127 1.35 -10.72 -9.04
N GLU A 128 0.44 -9.87 -9.52
CA GLU A 128 0.77 -8.61 -10.17
C GLU A 128 -0.06 -7.43 -9.62
N MET A 129 0.47 -6.22 -9.79
CA MET A 129 -0.28 -5.00 -9.50
C MET A 129 -1.28 -4.73 -10.61
N LYS A 130 -2.55 -4.66 -10.23
CA LYS A 130 -3.70 -4.46 -11.12
C LYS A 130 -4.33 -3.10 -10.91
N LYS A 131 -4.63 -2.44 -12.02
CA LYS A 131 -5.38 -1.18 -12.03
C LYS A 131 -6.87 -1.44 -11.75
N ILE A 132 -7.45 -0.67 -10.84
CA ILE A 132 -8.88 -0.65 -10.56
C ILE A 132 -9.55 0.34 -11.51
N THR A 133 -10.28 -0.21 -12.47
CA THR A 133 -11.05 0.57 -13.45
C THR A 133 -12.49 0.80 -13.05
N ASP A 134 -12.92 0.32 -11.89
CA ASP A 134 -14.29 0.43 -11.40
C ASP A 134 -14.83 1.87 -11.44
N TYR A 135 -16.12 2.00 -11.77
CA TYR A 135 -16.84 3.25 -11.77
C TYR A 135 -16.78 3.91 -10.38
N HIS A 136 -16.28 5.15 -10.37
CA HIS A 136 -16.20 5.98 -9.19
C HIS A 136 -16.39 7.44 -9.59
N GLU A 137 -17.56 7.96 -9.26
CA GLU A 137 -17.99 9.31 -9.59
C GLU A 137 -17.48 10.32 -8.57
N PHE A 138 -16.99 11.45 -9.05
CA PHE A 138 -16.59 12.58 -8.22
C PHE A 138 -17.37 13.84 -8.63
N PRO A 139 -17.91 14.59 -7.65
CA PRO A 139 -18.74 15.75 -7.95
C PRO A 139 -17.87 16.97 -8.32
N GLU A 140 -18.47 17.94 -8.99
CA GLU A 140 -17.81 19.22 -9.26
C GLU A 140 -17.57 20.00 -7.96
N GLU A 141 -18.53 19.94 -7.04
CA GLU A 141 -18.45 20.58 -5.74
C GLU A 141 -18.63 19.56 -4.61
N ILE A 142 -17.87 19.71 -3.53
CA ILE A 142 -17.96 18.84 -2.36
C ILE A 142 -17.93 19.66 -1.07
N ASP A 143 -18.91 19.41 -0.20
CA ASP A 143 -18.91 19.94 1.16
C ASP A 143 -18.09 19.02 2.07
N MET A 144 -17.03 19.58 2.65
CA MET A 144 -16.15 18.85 3.55
C MET A 144 -16.54 18.96 5.03
N SER A 145 -17.53 19.79 5.37
CA SER A 145 -18.02 20.00 6.74
C SER A 145 -18.37 18.70 7.50
N PRO A 146 -18.97 17.68 6.86
CA PRO A 146 -19.31 16.42 7.54
C PRO A 146 -18.10 15.63 8.05
N TYR A 147 -16.93 15.81 7.43
CA TYR A 147 -15.72 15.02 7.70
C TYR A 147 -14.77 15.69 8.72
N LEU A 148 -15.06 16.94 9.08
CA LEU A 148 -14.31 17.70 10.08
C LEU A 148 -14.63 17.23 11.50
N SER A 149 -13.62 17.32 12.37
CA SER A 149 -13.80 17.08 13.80
C SER A 149 -14.81 18.06 14.41
N ASN A 150 -15.39 17.72 15.56
CA ASN A 150 -16.39 18.56 16.22
C ASN A 150 -15.79 19.84 16.83
N GLU A 151 -14.47 19.90 16.95
CA GLU A 151 -13.73 21.05 17.50
C GLU A 151 -13.48 22.14 16.45
N VAL A 152 -13.66 21.81 15.17
CA VAL A 152 -13.48 22.74 14.07
C VAL A 152 -14.72 23.63 13.95
N ASP A 153 -14.49 24.92 13.70
CA ASP A 153 -15.56 25.86 13.41
C ASP A 153 -16.25 25.51 12.07
N LYS A 154 -17.50 25.06 12.17
CA LYS A 154 -18.39 24.73 11.04
C LYS A 154 -19.31 25.89 10.65
N SER A 155 -19.15 27.07 11.25
CA SER A 155 -19.91 28.28 10.85
C SER A 155 -19.44 28.84 9.51
N GLN A 156 -18.17 28.63 9.17
CA GLN A 156 -17.62 28.96 7.85
C GLN A 156 -17.92 27.85 6.82
N SER A 157 -18.06 28.24 5.54
CA SER A 157 -18.23 27.27 4.46
C SER A 157 -16.95 26.45 4.26
N TRP A 158 -17.14 25.14 4.13
CA TRP A 158 -16.11 24.18 3.75
C TRP A 158 -16.44 23.55 2.39
N ASP A 159 -17.03 24.35 1.50
CA ASP A 159 -17.31 23.97 0.14
C ASP A 159 -16.04 24.07 -0.71
N TYR A 160 -15.79 23.02 -1.46
CA TYR A 160 -14.67 22.90 -2.36
C TYR A 160 -15.18 22.73 -3.80
N ILE A 161 -14.48 23.34 -4.74
CA ILE A 161 -14.78 23.27 -6.17
C ILE A 161 -13.63 22.59 -6.92
N LEU A 162 -13.98 21.69 -7.85
CA LEU A 162 -13.04 20.91 -8.63
C LEU A 162 -12.20 21.83 -9.51
N TYR A 163 -10.89 21.79 -9.32
CA TYR A 163 -9.91 22.58 -10.07
C TYR A 163 -9.19 21.73 -11.10
N GLY A 164 -8.78 20.51 -10.74
CA GLY A 164 -7.98 19.65 -11.59
C GLY A 164 -8.31 18.17 -11.48
N VAL A 165 -8.22 17.47 -12.60
CA VAL A 165 -8.37 16.01 -12.70
C VAL A 165 -7.14 15.45 -13.40
N VAL A 166 -6.36 14.65 -12.68
CA VAL A 166 -5.23 13.89 -13.25
C VAL A 166 -5.75 12.53 -13.68
N VAL A 167 -5.55 12.22 -14.95
CA VAL A 167 -6.03 10.97 -15.56
C VAL A 167 -4.87 10.07 -15.88
N HIS A 168 -4.95 8.83 -15.40
CA HIS A 168 -4.07 7.76 -15.84
C HIS A 168 -4.79 6.96 -16.93
N ALA A 169 -4.23 7.02 -18.14
CA ALA A 169 -4.71 6.31 -19.29
C ALA A 169 -3.78 5.14 -19.62
N SER A 170 -4.36 3.95 -19.70
CA SER A 170 -3.65 2.71 -20.03
C SER A 170 -4.13 2.22 -21.40
N GLY A 171 -3.19 1.84 -22.26
CA GLY A 171 -3.46 1.33 -23.60
C GLY A 171 -2.40 0.29 -24.01
N PRO A 172 -2.40 -0.16 -25.28
CA PRO A 172 -1.38 -1.09 -25.80
C PRO A 172 0.04 -0.49 -25.78
N SER A 173 0.14 0.84 -25.81
CA SER A 173 1.36 1.59 -25.53
C SER A 173 1.46 1.91 -24.05
N ASN A 174 2.68 2.15 -23.57
CA ASN A 174 3.02 2.58 -22.20
C ASN A 174 1.96 3.47 -21.50
N PRO A 175 1.83 3.37 -20.17
CA PRO A 175 0.93 4.21 -19.39
C PRO A 175 1.17 5.69 -19.70
N HIS A 176 0.08 6.44 -19.83
CA HIS A 176 0.09 7.87 -20.18
C HIS A 176 -0.69 8.68 -19.15
N TYR A 177 -0.14 9.82 -18.76
CA TYR A 177 -0.81 10.76 -17.86
C TYR A 177 -1.14 12.04 -18.62
N TYR A 178 -2.34 12.55 -18.39
CA TYR A 178 -2.73 13.89 -18.83
C TYR A 178 -3.63 14.51 -17.76
N THR A 179 -3.83 15.82 -17.83
CA THR A 179 -4.65 16.52 -16.82
C THR A 179 -5.73 17.36 -17.47
N PHE A 180 -6.85 17.50 -16.77
CA PHE A 180 -7.81 18.55 -17.02
C PHE A 180 -7.66 19.59 -15.93
N ILE A 181 -7.56 20.87 -16.31
CA ILE A 181 -7.45 21.98 -15.36
C ILE A 181 -8.50 23.02 -15.72
N ARG A 182 -9.16 23.56 -14.70
CA ARG A 182 -10.06 24.70 -14.80
C ARG A 182 -9.40 25.92 -14.14
N PRO A 183 -8.79 26.84 -14.92
CA PRO A 183 -8.01 27.95 -14.38
C PRO A 183 -8.82 28.96 -13.56
N LYS A 184 -10.12 29.09 -13.84
CA LYS A 184 -11.04 30.00 -13.13
C LYS A 184 -12.27 29.22 -12.68
N PRO A 185 -12.85 29.48 -11.48
CA PRO A 185 -14.00 28.72 -10.97
C PRO A 185 -15.20 28.67 -11.93
N ASP A 186 -15.45 29.74 -12.66
CA ASP A 186 -16.51 29.93 -13.65
C ASP A 186 -16.07 29.64 -15.10
N GLY A 187 -14.83 29.20 -15.29
CA GLY A 187 -14.23 28.95 -16.59
C GLY A 187 -14.45 27.54 -17.14
N HIS A 188 -13.93 27.32 -18.36
CA HIS A 188 -13.90 26.01 -19.00
C HIS A 188 -12.76 25.15 -18.47
N PHE A 189 -12.92 23.83 -18.60
CA PHE A 189 -11.79 22.91 -18.47
C PHE A 189 -10.94 22.95 -19.74
N TYR A 190 -9.64 22.76 -19.55
CA TYR A 190 -8.68 22.55 -20.62
C TYR A 190 -7.97 21.23 -20.35
N LYS A 191 -7.84 20.41 -21.37
CA LYS A 191 -7.04 19.19 -21.37
C LYS A 191 -5.59 19.56 -21.72
N PHE A 192 -4.69 19.26 -20.80
CA PHE A 192 -3.25 19.36 -20.95
C PHE A 192 -2.71 17.95 -21.20
N ASP A 193 -2.42 17.66 -22.46
CA ASP A 193 -1.89 16.39 -22.97
C ASP A 193 -0.51 16.66 -23.57
N ASP A 194 0.52 16.60 -22.73
CA ASP A 194 1.91 16.97 -23.03
C ASP A 194 2.06 18.37 -23.65
N ASP A 195 2.45 18.44 -24.93
CA ASP A 195 2.66 19.66 -25.71
C ASP A 195 1.36 20.28 -26.24
N ARG A 196 0.21 19.67 -25.96
CA ARG A 196 -1.09 20.08 -26.50
C ARG A 196 -2.04 20.49 -25.39
N VAL A 197 -2.58 21.70 -25.54
CA VAL A 197 -3.66 22.21 -24.70
C VAL A 197 -4.90 22.38 -25.56
N THR A 198 -5.98 21.72 -25.19
CA THR A 198 -7.27 21.81 -25.88
C THR A 198 -8.38 22.11 -24.91
N MET A 199 -9.34 22.95 -25.28
CA MET A 199 -10.55 23.14 -24.48
C MET A 199 -11.31 21.80 -24.34
N ALA A 200 -11.88 21.57 -23.17
CA ALA A 200 -12.60 20.35 -22.83
C ALA A 200 -13.94 20.68 -22.16
N THR A 201 -14.93 19.84 -22.41
CA THR A 201 -16.23 19.87 -21.74
C THR A 201 -16.14 19.29 -20.33
N MET A 202 -17.12 19.59 -19.48
CA MET A 202 -17.23 18.93 -18.16
C MET A 202 -17.37 17.41 -18.29
N LYS A 203 -18.09 16.93 -19.30
CA LYS A 203 -18.24 15.48 -19.56
C LYS A 203 -16.88 14.83 -19.79
N GLU A 204 -16.02 15.44 -20.63
CA GLU A 204 -14.68 14.92 -20.92
C GLU A 204 -13.75 14.99 -19.69
N ALA A 205 -13.87 16.05 -18.89
CA ALA A 205 -13.05 16.23 -17.69
C ALA A 205 -13.48 15.31 -16.53
N MET A 206 -14.77 14.98 -16.43
CA MET A 206 -15.35 14.26 -15.29
C MET A 206 -15.89 12.90 -15.71
N ASN A 207 -17.05 12.86 -16.37
CA ASN A 207 -17.82 11.64 -16.63
C ASN A 207 -17.01 10.57 -17.37
N ASP A 208 -16.24 10.98 -18.37
CA ASP A 208 -15.43 10.08 -19.18
C ASP A 208 -14.23 9.48 -18.40
N ASN A 209 -13.97 9.98 -17.19
CA ASN A 209 -12.87 9.54 -16.31
C ASN A 209 -13.35 8.87 -15.01
N PHE A 210 -14.66 8.60 -14.85
CA PHE A 210 -15.19 7.87 -13.69
C PHE A 210 -14.77 6.40 -13.66
N GLY A 211 -14.47 5.81 -14.80
CA GLY A 211 -14.16 4.39 -14.96
C GLY A 211 -15.34 3.60 -15.54
N VAL A 212 -15.31 2.27 -15.38
CA VAL A 212 -16.27 1.35 -16.01
C VAL A 212 -17.29 0.79 -15.02
N ILE A 213 -18.55 0.76 -15.46
CA ILE A 213 -19.60 0.04 -14.74
C ILE A 213 -19.50 -1.42 -15.13
N LYS A 214 -19.08 -2.29 -14.20
CA LYS A 214 -19.14 -3.74 -14.38
C LYS A 214 -20.60 -4.20 -14.34
N THR A 215 -21.30 -4.16 -15.47
CA THR A 215 -22.58 -4.86 -15.60
C THR A 215 -22.31 -6.35 -15.76
N ASN A 216 -22.91 -7.21 -14.92
CA ASN A 216 -22.89 -8.67 -15.07
C ASN A 216 -23.69 -9.17 -16.30
N GLN A 217 -23.73 -8.38 -17.37
CA GLN A 217 -24.30 -8.74 -18.65
C GLN A 217 -23.21 -8.56 -19.69
N GLU A 218 -22.91 -9.65 -20.40
CA GLU A 218 -22.18 -9.61 -21.66
C GLU A 218 -22.73 -8.46 -22.51
N GLN A 219 -21.95 -7.40 -22.73
CA GLN A 219 -22.39 -6.38 -23.66
C GLN A 219 -22.20 -6.91 -25.09
N PRO A 220 -23.24 -6.86 -25.93
CA PRO A 220 -23.06 -7.05 -27.36
C PRO A 220 -22.23 -5.87 -27.90
N HIS A 221 -21.29 -6.15 -28.79
CA HIS A 221 -20.45 -5.17 -29.46
C HIS A 221 -21.25 -3.91 -29.90
N PRO A 222 -20.80 -2.68 -29.60
CA PRO A 222 -21.45 -1.49 -30.12
C PRO A 222 -21.20 -1.38 -31.63
N LYS A 223 -22.26 -1.56 -32.42
CA LYS A 223 -22.31 -1.10 -33.81
C LYS A 223 -22.61 0.41 -33.80
N VAL A 224 -21.64 1.22 -34.25
CA VAL A 224 -21.80 2.45 -35.09
C VAL A 224 -22.43 3.67 -34.34
N LEU A 225 -21.98 4.94 -34.32
CA LEU A 225 -21.15 5.84 -35.14
C LEU A 225 -20.79 7.05 -34.22
N GLU A 226 -19.51 7.41 -34.05
CA GLU A 226 -19.13 8.80 -33.71
C GLU A 226 -17.82 9.15 -34.44
N PRO A 227 -17.78 10.21 -35.28
CA PRO A 227 -16.62 10.59 -36.07
C PRO A 227 -15.69 11.55 -35.33
N TYR A 228 -14.39 11.44 -35.62
CA TYR A 228 -13.36 12.45 -35.36
C TYR A 228 -13.03 12.78 -33.90
N TYR A 229 -12.37 11.85 -33.20
CA TYR A 229 -11.15 12.06 -32.39
C TYR A 229 -10.63 10.65 -32.02
N ASN A 230 -9.32 10.47 -31.84
CA ASN A 230 -8.65 9.17 -31.67
C ASN A 230 -9.08 8.37 -30.42
N ALA A 231 -10.32 7.89 -30.38
CA ALA A 231 -10.89 7.05 -29.31
C ALA A 231 -10.24 5.66 -29.21
N LYS A 232 -9.33 5.31 -30.14
CA LYS A 232 -8.62 4.02 -30.18
C LYS A 232 -7.27 3.99 -29.47
N LYS A 233 -6.76 5.11 -28.91
CA LYS A 233 -5.39 5.16 -28.35
C LYS A 233 -5.27 4.57 -26.94
N TYR A 234 -6.30 4.73 -26.10
CA TYR A 234 -6.27 4.27 -24.70
C TYR A 234 -7.53 3.46 -24.39
N GLN A 235 -7.36 2.26 -23.85
CA GLN A 235 -8.45 1.32 -23.56
C GLN A 235 -9.07 1.58 -22.18
N GLU A 236 -8.28 2.09 -21.22
CA GLU A 236 -8.71 2.30 -19.83
C GLU A 236 -8.27 3.67 -19.29
N LYS A 237 -9.22 4.59 -19.15
CA LYS A 237 -8.98 5.94 -18.60
C LYS A 237 -9.69 6.07 -17.26
N THR A 238 -8.95 6.50 -16.24
CA THR A 238 -9.51 6.72 -14.91
C THR A 238 -8.84 7.92 -14.25
N ALA A 239 -9.61 8.76 -13.57
CA ALA A 239 -9.05 9.76 -12.68
C ALA A 239 -8.30 9.07 -11.52
N THR A 240 -7.07 9.50 -11.26
CA THR A 240 -6.22 8.99 -10.16
C THR A 240 -5.93 10.02 -9.09
N MET A 241 -5.96 11.31 -9.45
CA MET A 241 -5.80 12.41 -8.50
C MET A 241 -6.77 13.53 -8.84
N LEU A 242 -7.45 14.04 -7.82
CA LEU A 242 -8.37 15.15 -7.90
C LEU A 242 -7.81 16.33 -7.09
N ILE A 243 -7.90 17.52 -7.65
CA ILE A 243 -7.48 18.75 -6.99
C ILE A 243 -8.71 19.62 -6.83
N TYR A 244 -9.03 19.94 -5.58
CA TYR A 244 -10.13 20.83 -5.23
C TYR A 244 -9.60 22.11 -4.59
N ILE A 245 -10.29 23.22 -4.81
CA ILE A 245 -9.97 24.50 -4.19
C ILE A 245 -11.13 24.94 -3.31
N ARG A 246 -10.84 25.43 -2.11
CA ARG A 246 -11.85 25.97 -1.21
C ARG A 246 -12.50 27.21 -1.82
N LYS A 247 -13.82 27.20 -1.99
CA LYS A 247 -14.55 28.27 -2.71
C LYS A 247 -14.30 29.66 -2.11
N SER A 248 -14.26 29.76 -0.79
CA SER A 248 -14.01 31.02 -0.08
C SER A 248 -12.63 31.63 -0.34
N GLU A 249 -11.67 30.82 -0.79
CA GLU A 249 -10.26 31.22 -1.00
C GLU A 249 -9.88 31.21 -2.48
N ALA A 250 -10.80 30.83 -3.38
CA ALA A 250 -10.52 30.63 -4.80
C ALA A 250 -9.92 31.87 -5.48
N ASN A 251 -10.44 33.07 -5.17
CA ASN A 251 -9.90 34.33 -5.71
C ASN A 251 -8.46 34.60 -5.30
N ARG A 252 -8.04 34.10 -4.13
CA ARG A 252 -6.67 34.26 -3.63
C ARG A 252 -5.74 33.22 -4.21
N VAL A 253 -6.20 31.97 -4.30
CA VAL A 253 -5.42 30.85 -4.82
C VAL A 253 -5.20 30.99 -6.33
N LEU A 254 -6.21 31.49 -7.05
CA LEU A 254 -6.22 31.64 -8.51
C LEU A 254 -6.04 33.10 -8.96
N ALA A 255 -5.38 33.91 -8.13
CA ALA A 255 -5.08 35.29 -8.49
C ALA A 255 -4.20 35.35 -9.75
N ASP A 256 -4.46 36.32 -10.62
CA ASP A 256 -3.62 36.56 -11.80
C ASP A 256 -2.21 36.94 -11.34
N VAL A 257 -1.20 36.25 -11.85
CA VAL A 257 0.21 36.56 -11.57
C VAL A 257 0.67 37.60 -12.58
N LEU A 258 0.96 38.81 -12.11
CA LEU A 258 1.41 39.88 -12.98
C LEU A 258 2.93 39.79 -13.21
N GLN A 259 3.39 40.27 -14.36
CA GLN A 259 4.81 40.14 -14.75
C GLN A 259 5.76 40.88 -13.79
N ASP A 260 5.32 42.00 -13.25
CA ASP A 260 6.05 42.84 -12.28
C ASP A 260 6.14 42.19 -10.88
N GLU A 261 5.30 41.21 -10.57
CA GLU A 261 5.40 40.41 -9.34
C GLU A 261 6.52 39.37 -9.40
N ILE A 262 7.04 39.06 -10.59
CA ILE A 262 8.14 38.12 -10.75
C ILE A 262 9.47 38.84 -10.47
N PRO A 263 10.28 38.39 -9.49
CA PRO A 263 11.53 39.05 -9.15
C PRO A 263 12.48 39.20 -10.36
N THR A 264 13.06 40.39 -10.54
CA THR A 264 13.99 40.71 -11.65
C THR A 264 15.26 39.84 -11.68
N ARG A 265 15.60 39.18 -10.56
CA ARG A 265 16.66 38.16 -10.53
C ARG A 265 16.33 36.90 -11.35
N ILE A 266 15.04 36.66 -11.64
CA ILE A 266 14.55 35.55 -12.48
C ILE A 266 14.49 36.02 -13.94
N TYR A 267 14.13 37.28 -14.19
CA TYR A 267 14.08 37.88 -15.53
C TYR A 267 14.68 39.29 -15.56
N SER A 268 15.73 39.48 -16.37
CA SER A 268 16.47 40.75 -16.43
C SER A 268 15.78 41.85 -17.27
N SER A 269 14.80 41.51 -18.14
CA SER A 269 14.03 42.50 -18.92
C SER A 269 12.71 41.91 -19.48
N PRO A 270 11.62 42.70 -19.62
CA PRO A 270 10.35 42.25 -20.20
C PRO A 270 10.42 41.73 -21.65
N SER A 271 11.46 42.08 -22.40
CA SER A 271 11.65 41.71 -23.81
C SER A 271 12.27 40.32 -24.04
N SER A 272 12.72 39.62 -22.99
CA SER A 272 13.39 38.31 -23.14
C SER A 272 12.43 37.14 -23.39
N TYR A 273 11.11 37.35 -23.30
CA TYR A 273 10.11 36.29 -23.49
C TYR A 273 9.88 35.90 -24.96
N ALA A 274 10.19 36.80 -25.91
CA ALA A 274 9.97 36.58 -27.35
C ALA A 274 11.14 35.92 -28.08
N GLN A 275 12.25 35.65 -27.38
CA GLN A 275 13.41 34.94 -27.92
C GLN A 275 13.47 33.56 -27.26
N GLU A 276 13.05 32.52 -27.98
CA GLU A 276 13.09 31.11 -27.54
C GLU A 276 14.50 30.67 -27.07
N ASP A 277 15.54 31.39 -27.50
CA ASP A 277 16.95 31.10 -27.21
C ASP A 277 17.36 31.25 -25.73
N HIS A 278 16.68 32.10 -24.92
CA HIS A 278 17.12 32.37 -23.53
C HIS A 278 16.79 31.25 -22.55
N LEU A 279 15.71 30.49 -22.79
CA LEU A 279 15.40 29.29 -22.00
C LEU A 279 16.38 28.16 -22.34
N GLY A 280 16.75 28.05 -23.62
CA GLY A 280 17.77 27.12 -24.10
C GLY A 280 19.11 27.31 -23.36
N ASP A 281 19.58 28.55 -23.21
CA ASP A 281 20.78 28.87 -22.45
C ASP A 281 20.63 28.64 -20.93
N PHE A 282 19.45 28.88 -20.34
CA PHE A 282 19.19 28.57 -18.94
C PHE A 282 19.19 27.05 -18.66
N TYR A 283 18.53 26.24 -19.50
CA TYR A 283 18.50 24.77 -19.41
C TYR A 283 19.79 24.09 -19.90
N SER A 284 20.59 24.77 -20.72
CA SER A 284 21.90 24.28 -21.18
C SER A 284 23.07 24.79 -20.34
N SER A 285 22.84 25.76 -19.45
CA SER A 285 23.85 26.25 -18.52
C SER A 285 24.42 25.11 -17.66
N LYS A 286 25.72 25.15 -17.39
CA LYS A 286 26.36 24.20 -16.46
C LYS A 286 25.63 24.14 -15.13
N LEU A 287 25.01 25.23 -14.68
CA LEU A 287 24.25 25.33 -13.43
C LEU A 287 22.95 24.51 -13.39
N THR A 288 22.24 24.31 -14.51
CA THR A 288 21.05 23.44 -14.53
C THR A 288 21.41 21.98 -14.77
N LYS A 289 22.51 21.67 -15.48
CA LYS A 289 23.04 20.29 -15.55
C LYS A 289 23.70 19.87 -14.25
N GLU A 290 24.50 20.72 -13.62
CA GLU A 290 25.09 20.52 -12.30
C GLU A 290 24.01 20.62 -11.22
N GLY A 291 22.99 21.45 -11.39
CA GLY A 291 21.84 21.55 -10.49
C GLY A 291 20.89 20.36 -10.61
N ALA A 292 20.60 19.87 -11.81
CA ALA A 292 19.82 18.64 -12.03
C ALA A 292 20.65 17.39 -11.70
N ALA A 293 21.97 17.40 -11.92
CA ALA A 293 22.87 16.36 -11.44
C ALA A 293 23.02 16.43 -9.93
N ALA A 294 23.07 17.61 -9.30
CA ALA A 294 23.10 17.78 -7.86
C ALA A 294 21.75 17.48 -7.23
N ILE A 295 20.62 17.77 -7.89
CA ILE A 295 19.29 17.34 -7.44
C ILE A 295 19.12 15.85 -7.68
N ASN A 296 19.61 15.27 -8.77
CA ASN A 296 19.58 13.81 -8.95
C ASN A 296 20.57 13.10 -8.05
N THR A 297 21.72 13.69 -7.75
CA THR A 297 22.70 13.18 -6.78
C THR A 297 22.14 13.39 -5.39
N GLN A 298 21.51 14.53 -5.07
CA GLN A 298 20.84 14.78 -3.80
C GLN A 298 19.53 14.00 -3.68
N SER A 299 18.86 13.60 -4.76
CA SER A 299 17.67 12.73 -4.78
C SER A 299 18.08 11.27 -4.84
N LYS A 300 19.25 10.92 -5.37
CA LYS A 300 19.87 9.60 -5.22
C LYS A 300 20.57 9.46 -3.89
N GLU A 301 21.04 10.54 -3.28
CA GLU A 301 21.61 10.62 -1.94
C GLU A 301 20.50 10.83 -0.94
N LEU A 302 19.36 11.46 -1.26
CA LEU A 302 18.15 11.44 -0.44
C LEU A 302 17.45 10.13 -0.63
N LYS A 303 17.32 9.54 -1.83
CA LYS A 303 16.83 8.17 -1.96
C LYS A 303 17.82 7.24 -1.27
N ALA A 304 19.13 7.38 -1.48
CA ALA A 304 20.15 6.62 -0.75
C ALA A 304 20.21 6.92 0.75
N HIS A 305 19.91 8.12 1.26
CA HIS A 305 19.82 8.45 2.70
C HIS A 305 18.47 8.06 3.26
N PHE A 306 17.39 8.13 2.48
CA PHE A 306 16.08 7.59 2.85
C PHE A 306 16.13 6.07 2.80
N THR A 307 17.00 5.44 2.01
CA THR A 307 17.24 3.99 1.98
C THR A 307 18.42 3.55 2.86
N ALA A 308 19.35 4.45 3.23
CA ALA A 308 20.45 4.17 4.18
C ALA A 308 20.09 4.56 5.62
N ASN A 309 19.16 5.51 5.81
CA ASN A 309 18.52 5.82 7.08
C ASN A 309 17.05 5.34 7.14
N SER A 310 16.52 4.62 6.15
CA SER A 310 15.37 3.76 6.45
C SER A 310 15.93 2.54 7.13
N ASP A 311 15.87 2.57 8.43
CA ASP A 311 16.07 1.40 9.25
C ASP A 311 15.01 0.37 8.87
N ILE A 312 15.38 -0.61 8.03
CA ILE A 312 14.52 -1.75 7.84
C ILE A 312 14.55 -2.53 9.14
N ASN A 313 13.39 -2.71 9.74
CA ASN A 313 13.20 -3.64 10.83
C ASN A 313 12.69 -4.94 10.24
N VAL A 314 13.43 -6.03 10.44
CA VAL A 314 12.99 -7.37 10.03
C VAL A 314 12.74 -8.20 11.26
N ARG A 315 11.54 -8.80 11.30
CA ARG A 315 11.19 -9.81 12.31
C ARG A 315 11.24 -11.19 11.66
N LEU A 316 12.12 -12.04 12.16
CA LEU A 316 12.28 -13.40 11.66
C LEU A 316 11.59 -14.40 12.58
N PHE A 317 10.84 -15.29 11.95
CA PHE A 317 10.22 -16.44 12.60
C PHE A 317 10.87 -17.73 12.14
N SER A 318 11.02 -18.67 13.05
CA SER A 318 11.64 -19.97 12.82
C SER A 318 10.69 -21.10 13.14
N ILE A 319 11.09 -22.32 12.79
CA ILE A 319 10.34 -23.53 13.15
C ILE A 319 10.13 -23.68 14.68
N SER A 320 11.06 -23.17 15.48
CA SER A 320 10.93 -23.15 16.95
C SER A 320 9.77 -22.28 17.42
N ASP A 321 9.46 -21.21 16.69
CA ASP A 321 8.38 -20.28 17.02
C ASP A 321 7.03 -20.87 16.61
N PHE A 322 6.99 -21.58 15.49
CA PHE A 322 5.85 -22.38 15.07
C PHE A 322 5.47 -23.46 16.10
N TYR A 323 6.46 -24.14 16.69
CA TYR A 323 6.21 -25.15 17.74
C TYR A 323 5.59 -24.57 19.01
N LYS A 324 5.96 -23.33 19.36
CA LYS A 324 5.45 -22.63 20.54
C LYS A 324 4.09 -21.97 20.31
N HIS A 325 3.66 -21.87 19.05
CA HIS A 325 2.42 -21.19 18.69
C HIS A 325 1.22 -22.15 18.73
N HIS A 326 0.21 -21.75 19.51
CA HIS A 326 -1.02 -22.52 19.74
C HIS A 326 -2.26 -21.91 19.07
N GLY A 327 -2.08 -20.94 18.17
CA GLY A 327 -3.16 -20.39 17.36
C GLY A 327 -3.35 -21.16 16.05
N LEU A 328 -4.30 -20.70 15.23
CA LEU A 328 -4.59 -21.31 13.92
C LEU A 328 -3.53 -20.98 12.88
N ASP A 329 -2.83 -19.85 13.01
CA ASP A 329 -1.84 -19.39 12.02
C ASP A 329 -0.40 -19.87 12.29
N ILE A 330 0.55 -19.68 11.36
CA ILE A 330 1.93 -20.20 11.57
C ILE A 330 2.62 -19.48 12.73
N VAL A 331 2.34 -18.20 12.91
CA VAL A 331 2.97 -17.34 13.93
C VAL A 331 1.92 -16.42 14.54
N PRO A 332 2.12 -15.90 15.77
CA PRO A 332 1.17 -14.97 16.36
C PRO A 332 1.11 -13.68 15.54
N ILE A 333 -0.12 -13.24 15.23
CA ILE A 333 -0.39 -11.95 14.60
C ILE A 333 -0.26 -10.87 15.68
N LEU A 334 0.98 -10.46 15.98
CA LEU A 334 1.25 -9.42 16.97
C LEU A 334 1.15 -8.02 16.32
N PRO A 335 0.66 -7.00 17.05
CA PRO A 335 0.89 -5.61 16.67
C PRO A 335 2.39 -5.29 16.71
N ILE A 336 2.78 -4.36 15.83
CA ILE A 336 4.16 -3.95 15.49
C ILE A 336 5.02 -3.61 16.75
N ASP A 337 4.42 -3.19 17.87
CA ASP A 337 5.16 -2.75 19.06
C ASP A 337 5.45 -3.82 20.13
N ASP A 338 4.99 -5.07 19.99
CA ASP A 338 5.15 -6.08 21.04
C ASP A 338 6.49 -6.83 20.93
N LYS A 339 7.42 -6.56 21.86
CA LYS A 339 8.76 -7.20 21.99
C LYS A 339 8.73 -8.56 22.70
N SER A 340 7.55 -9.14 23.00
CA SER A 340 7.43 -10.21 23.99
C SER A 340 7.30 -11.66 23.46
N ALA A 341 7.35 -11.92 22.15
CA ALA A 341 7.42 -13.30 21.64
C ALA A 341 8.72 -13.53 20.87
N SER A 342 9.56 -14.44 21.37
CA SER A 342 10.91 -14.77 20.87
C SER A 342 11.01 -14.80 19.35
N SER A 343 11.37 -13.69 18.74
CA SER A 343 11.63 -13.54 17.32
C SER A 343 12.98 -12.84 17.19
N LEU A 344 13.82 -13.30 16.27
CA LEU A 344 15.05 -12.56 15.98
C LEU A 344 14.62 -11.27 15.27
N CYS A 345 14.68 -10.16 16.00
CA CYS A 345 14.44 -8.83 15.46
C CYS A 345 15.77 -8.22 15.07
N TYR A 346 15.94 -7.95 13.79
CA TYR A 346 17.04 -7.15 13.28
C TYR A 346 16.49 -5.75 13.01
N SER A 347 16.84 -4.82 13.89
CA SER A 347 16.52 -3.41 13.71
C SER A 347 17.64 -2.71 12.96
N HIS A 348 17.31 -1.67 12.19
CA HIS A 348 18.32 -0.87 11.48
C HIS A 348 19.11 -1.62 10.39
N LEU A 349 18.47 -2.58 9.70
CA LEU A 349 19.07 -3.24 8.54
C LEU A 349 19.22 -2.24 7.39
N GLN A 350 20.41 -2.26 6.78
CA GLN A 350 20.73 -1.43 5.64
C GLN A 350 20.05 -1.97 4.38
N GLU A 351 19.42 -1.11 3.57
CA GLU A 351 18.74 -1.55 2.35
C GLU A 351 19.67 -2.22 1.33
N ASN A 352 20.94 -1.82 1.29
CA ASN A 352 21.94 -2.40 0.39
C ASN A 352 22.52 -3.74 0.88
N MET A 353 22.16 -4.19 2.09
CA MET A 353 22.58 -5.48 2.61
C MET A 353 22.04 -6.60 1.72
N LEU A 354 22.89 -7.53 1.32
CA LEU A 354 22.46 -8.69 0.55
C LEU A 354 21.73 -9.70 1.44
N VAL A 355 20.76 -10.42 0.87
CA VAL A 355 20.05 -11.50 1.57
C VAL A 355 21.04 -12.55 2.10
N GLN A 356 22.12 -12.85 1.38
CA GLN A 356 23.18 -13.77 1.83
C GLN A 356 23.86 -13.32 3.14
N GLU A 357 24.03 -12.02 3.34
CA GLU A 357 24.60 -11.47 4.58
C GLU A 357 23.62 -11.67 5.74
N LEU A 358 22.31 -11.50 5.49
CA LEU A 358 21.28 -11.74 6.49
C LEU A 358 21.22 -13.23 6.86
N VAL A 359 21.28 -14.12 5.87
CA VAL A 359 21.37 -15.57 6.08
C VAL A 359 22.56 -15.91 6.98
N SER A 360 23.73 -15.31 6.73
CA SER A 360 24.94 -15.55 7.53
C SER A 360 24.76 -15.08 8.98
N ALA A 361 24.18 -13.89 9.19
CA ALA A 361 23.91 -13.34 10.51
C ALA A 361 22.89 -14.18 11.30
N VAL A 362 21.83 -14.65 10.63
CA VAL A 362 20.80 -15.52 11.22
C VAL A 362 21.37 -16.89 11.58
N THR A 363 22.22 -17.45 10.71
CA THR A 363 22.89 -18.74 10.94
C THR A 363 23.77 -18.69 12.20
N GLN A 364 24.50 -17.59 12.40
CA GLN A 364 25.28 -17.36 13.61
C GLN A 364 24.39 -17.16 14.84
N ALA A 365 23.35 -16.33 14.75
CA ALA A 365 22.48 -16.00 15.88
C ALA A 365 21.68 -17.22 16.38
N LEU A 366 21.25 -18.10 15.48
CA LEU A 366 20.54 -19.34 15.82
C LEU A 366 21.50 -20.48 16.23
N ASN A 367 22.81 -20.25 16.17
CA ASN A 367 23.86 -21.25 16.42
C ASN A 367 23.68 -22.53 15.59
N ILE A 368 23.42 -22.37 14.29
CA ILE A 368 23.20 -23.47 13.34
C ILE A 368 24.30 -23.50 12.26
N PRO A 369 25.60 -23.65 12.62
CA PRO A 369 26.68 -23.60 11.65
C PRO A 369 26.57 -24.73 10.61
N GLY A 370 26.63 -24.37 9.32
CA GLY A 370 26.74 -25.33 8.21
C GLY A 370 25.43 -25.92 7.68
N LYS A 371 24.26 -25.41 8.08
CA LYS A 371 22.97 -25.78 7.46
C LYS A 371 22.58 -24.82 6.34
N ASP A 372 22.00 -25.36 5.26
CA ASP A 372 21.39 -24.57 4.19
C ASP A 372 20.09 -23.94 4.71
N ILE A 373 20.11 -22.63 4.98
CA ILE A 373 18.95 -21.86 5.44
C ILE A 373 18.33 -21.11 4.27
N ARG A 374 17.00 -21.19 4.16
CA ARG A 374 16.20 -20.37 3.23
C ARG A 374 15.37 -19.37 4.00
N ILE A 375 15.26 -18.18 3.44
CA ILE A 375 14.42 -17.11 3.99
C ILE A 375 13.26 -16.89 3.03
N TRP A 376 12.05 -16.89 3.56
CA TRP A 376 10.81 -16.71 2.80
C TRP A 376 10.13 -15.40 3.20
N PRO A 377 9.59 -14.63 2.25
CA PRO A 377 8.78 -13.47 2.57
C PRO A 377 7.41 -13.92 3.13
N MET A 378 6.97 -13.32 4.23
CA MET A 378 5.63 -13.53 4.81
C MET A 378 4.68 -12.39 4.44
N ILE A 379 3.43 -12.67 4.10
CA ILE A 379 2.40 -11.65 3.88
C ILE A 379 1.09 -11.95 4.62
N THR A 380 0.35 -10.90 4.97
CA THR A 380 -1.02 -11.02 5.47
C THR A 380 -1.99 -11.16 4.29
N ARG A 381 -2.69 -12.29 4.20
CA ARG A 381 -3.70 -12.62 3.19
C ARG A 381 -5.02 -11.89 3.49
N GLN A 382 -5.94 -11.84 2.52
CA GLN A 382 -7.25 -11.14 2.65
C GLN A 382 -8.12 -11.63 3.81
N ASN A 383 -7.94 -12.88 4.24
CA ASN A 383 -8.63 -13.47 5.39
C ASN A 383 -7.95 -13.19 6.74
N GLY A 384 -6.91 -12.34 6.75
CA GLY A 384 -6.18 -11.94 7.95
C GLY A 384 -5.06 -12.88 8.38
N THR A 385 -4.72 -13.92 7.60
CA THR A 385 -3.66 -14.88 7.95
C THR A 385 -2.29 -14.50 7.38
N LEU A 386 -1.22 -14.73 8.14
CA LEU A 386 0.16 -14.37 7.84
C LEU A 386 0.97 -15.58 7.38
N ARG A 387 1.43 -15.60 6.12
CA ARG A 387 1.98 -16.80 5.46
C ARG A 387 3.17 -16.56 4.56
N PRO A 388 4.08 -17.54 4.41
CA PRO A 388 5.08 -17.51 3.35
C PRO A 388 4.41 -17.38 1.98
N ILE A 389 5.02 -16.62 1.09
CA ILE A 389 4.57 -16.45 -0.30
C ILE A 389 5.74 -16.59 -1.28
N GLY A 390 5.43 -17.15 -2.45
CA GLY A 390 6.39 -17.25 -3.55
C GLY A 390 7.58 -18.17 -3.21
N PRO A 391 8.65 -18.15 -4.02
CA PRO A 391 9.87 -18.88 -3.72
C PRO A 391 10.66 -18.22 -2.56
N PRO A 392 11.63 -18.94 -1.98
CA PRO A 392 12.63 -18.34 -1.10
C PRO A 392 13.32 -17.13 -1.75
N LEU A 393 13.75 -16.18 -0.92
CA LEU A 393 14.49 -15.01 -1.36
C LEU A 393 15.82 -15.42 -2.01
N ASP A 394 16.14 -14.83 -3.15
CA ASP A 394 17.41 -15.00 -3.84
C ASP A 394 18.54 -14.37 -3.00
N PRO A 395 19.60 -15.14 -2.64
CA PRO A 395 20.73 -14.64 -1.87
C PRO A 395 21.44 -13.41 -2.48
N GLY A 396 21.37 -13.24 -3.81
CA GLY A 396 22.01 -12.14 -4.53
C GLY A 396 21.21 -10.83 -4.55
N VAL A 397 19.99 -10.81 -4.02
CA VAL A 397 19.13 -9.62 -3.99
C VAL A 397 19.39 -8.80 -2.72
N THR A 398 19.17 -7.49 -2.79
CA THR A 398 19.31 -6.57 -1.65
C THR A 398 18.04 -6.54 -0.79
N MET A 399 18.17 -6.29 0.51
CA MET A 399 17.02 -6.16 1.43
C MET A 399 16.06 -5.02 1.03
N GLY A 400 16.58 -3.96 0.39
CA GLY A 400 15.77 -2.88 -0.18
C GLY A 400 14.92 -3.33 -1.37
N ASP A 401 15.44 -4.19 -2.24
CA ASP A 401 14.68 -4.75 -3.36
C ASP A 401 13.66 -5.80 -2.89
N VAL A 402 13.99 -6.58 -1.86
CA VAL A 402 13.03 -7.45 -1.16
C VAL A 402 11.87 -6.62 -0.59
N ARG A 403 12.17 -5.49 0.06
CA ARG A 403 11.15 -4.57 0.58
C ARG A 403 10.25 -4.02 -0.52
N LYS A 404 10.82 -3.52 -1.62
CA LYS A 404 10.03 -2.98 -2.74
C LYS A 404 9.16 -4.04 -3.40
N THR A 405 9.67 -5.26 -3.53
CA THR A 405 8.99 -6.35 -4.25
C THR A 405 7.85 -6.95 -3.44
N HIS A 406 8.09 -7.24 -2.15
CA HIS A 406 7.12 -7.97 -1.31
C HIS A 406 6.37 -7.09 -0.32
N TYR A 407 6.89 -5.89 -0.02
CA TYR A 407 6.40 -5.00 1.04
C TYR A 407 6.27 -3.52 0.60
N PRO A 408 5.73 -3.19 -0.59
CA PRO A 408 5.74 -1.82 -1.12
C PRO A 408 4.95 -0.81 -0.28
N ARG A 409 4.06 -1.28 0.59
CA ARG A 409 3.17 -0.47 1.44
C ARG A 409 3.56 -0.45 2.93
N LEU A 410 4.57 -1.22 3.33
CA LEU A 410 5.06 -1.23 4.72
C LEU A 410 6.30 -0.34 4.81
N PRO A 411 6.26 0.75 5.58
CA PRO A 411 7.30 1.76 5.48
C PRO A 411 8.60 1.30 6.14
N HIS A 412 8.56 0.51 7.24
CA HIS A 412 9.78 0.24 8.04
C HIS A 412 9.87 -1.12 8.76
N GLU A 413 8.83 -1.95 8.86
CA GLU A 413 8.93 -3.29 9.48
C GLU A 413 8.20 -4.35 8.65
N PHE A 414 8.86 -5.48 8.40
CA PHE A 414 8.24 -6.64 7.76
C PHE A 414 8.77 -7.97 8.31
N GLN A 415 8.01 -9.03 8.02
CA GLN A 415 8.18 -10.34 8.64
C GLN A 415 8.69 -11.36 7.63
N LEU A 416 9.66 -12.17 8.03
CA LEU A 416 10.25 -13.22 7.20
C LEU A 416 10.23 -14.56 7.94
N TRP A 417 10.20 -15.65 7.17
CA TRP A 417 10.26 -17.01 7.69
C TRP A 417 11.60 -17.66 7.39
N VAL A 418 12.22 -18.22 8.43
CA VAL A 418 13.51 -18.90 8.39
C VAL A 418 13.28 -20.40 8.37
N GLU A 419 13.57 -21.00 7.22
CA GLU A 419 13.60 -22.44 7.04
C GLU A 419 15.02 -22.96 7.36
N SER A 420 15.19 -23.59 8.53
CA SER A 420 16.50 -24.00 9.09
C SER A 420 16.77 -25.52 9.08
N ASP A 421 16.10 -26.24 8.18
CA ASP A 421 16.25 -27.65 7.80
C ASP A 421 16.07 -28.76 8.86
N SER A 422 15.03 -29.57 8.60
CA SER A 422 15.16 -30.96 8.14
C SER A 422 13.92 -31.24 7.28
N CYS A 423 14.04 -31.33 5.94
CA CYS A 423 12.93 -31.75 5.10
C CYS A 423 12.48 -33.17 5.52
N ARG A 424 11.34 -33.26 6.22
CA ARG A 424 10.84 -34.54 6.77
C ARG A 424 10.07 -35.37 5.75
N TYR A 425 9.58 -34.71 4.70
CA TYR A 425 8.82 -35.30 3.62
C TYR A 425 8.92 -34.40 2.38
N GLY A 426 9.06 -35.02 1.21
CA GLY A 426 9.21 -34.34 -0.08
C GLY A 426 10.63 -33.90 -0.41
N ASP A 427 10.77 -33.29 -1.58
CA ASP A 427 12.03 -32.74 -2.08
C ASP A 427 12.01 -31.21 -2.01
N ARG A 428 12.85 -30.67 -1.14
CA ARG A 428 13.08 -29.23 -0.94
C ARG A 428 13.63 -28.54 -2.20
N ASN A 429 14.28 -29.28 -3.11
CA ASN A 429 14.79 -28.77 -4.38
C ASN A 429 13.90 -29.16 -5.58
N GLY A 430 12.79 -29.85 -5.32
CA GLY A 430 11.89 -30.30 -6.36
C GLY A 430 11.22 -29.12 -7.05
N SER A 431 11.23 -29.13 -8.39
CA SER A 431 10.33 -28.27 -9.16
C SER A 431 8.88 -28.66 -8.88
N ASP A 432 8.01 -27.67 -8.71
CA ASP A 432 6.56 -27.87 -8.51
C ASP A 432 6.15 -28.44 -7.14
N SER A 433 7.01 -28.29 -6.11
CA SER A 433 6.69 -28.63 -4.73
C SER A 433 6.18 -27.42 -3.95
N SER A 434 5.14 -27.60 -3.13
CA SER A 434 4.63 -26.59 -2.20
C SER A 434 5.13 -26.84 -0.77
N LEU A 435 5.56 -25.78 -0.09
CA LEU A 435 5.87 -25.83 1.34
C LEU A 435 4.57 -25.79 2.16
N VAL A 436 4.28 -26.88 2.88
CA VAL A 436 3.08 -27.05 3.71
C VAL A 436 3.47 -27.15 5.18
N PHE A 437 2.70 -26.50 6.04
CA PHE A 437 2.87 -26.56 7.50
C PHE A 437 1.87 -27.52 8.11
N LEU A 438 2.38 -28.43 8.94
CA LEU A 438 1.58 -29.43 9.63
C LEU A 438 1.39 -29.03 11.08
N LYS A 439 0.16 -29.18 11.56
CA LYS A 439 -0.20 -28.95 12.95
C LYS A 439 -0.86 -30.18 13.55
N TYR A 440 -0.53 -30.44 14.80
CA TYR A 440 -1.15 -31.51 15.57
C TYR A 440 -2.26 -30.94 16.45
N PHE A 441 -3.45 -31.53 16.39
CA PHE A 441 -4.54 -31.22 17.30
C PHE A 441 -4.67 -32.32 18.36
N ASN A 442 -4.38 -31.97 19.61
CA ASN A 442 -4.53 -32.86 20.73
C ASN A 442 -5.98 -32.82 21.24
N VAL A 443 -6.74 -33.87 20.91
CA VAL A 443 -8.17 -33.99 21.28
C VAL A 443 -8.38 -33.94 22.79
N THR A 444 -7.51 -34.57 23.58
CA THR A 444 -7.65 -34.61 25.05
C THR A 444 -7.41 -33.23 25.67
N LYS A 445 -6.43 -32.48 25.17
CA LYS A 445 -6.08 -31.15 25.68
C LYS A 445 -6.85 -30.01 25.02
N GLN A 446 -7.62 -30.30 23.97
CA GLN A 446 -8.30 -29.30 23.13
C GLN A 446 -7.32 -28.20 22.69
N ALA A 447 -6.12 -28.59 22.30
CA ALA A 447 -5.02 -27.69 22.00
C ALA A 447 -4.37 -28.04 20.67
N ILE A 448 -3.94 -27.01 19.95
CA ILE A 448 -3.29 -27.11 18.65
C ILE A 448 -1.83 -26.69 18.78
N THR A 449 -0.94 -27.38 18.08
CA THR A 449 0.50 -27.15 18.16
C THR A 449 1.13 -27.28 16.79
N GLY A 450 2.05 -26.38 16.45
CA GLY A 450 2.94 -26.55 15.30
C GLY A 450 3.71 -27.87 15.38
N PHE A 451 3.72 -28.65 14.31
CA PHE A 451 4.38 -29.96 14.27
C PHE A 451 5.62 -29.98 13.39
N CYS A 452 5.52 -29.65 12.10
CA CYS A 452 6.66 -29.49 11.20
C CYS A 452 6.25 -28.80 9.89
N SER A 453 7.20 -28.56 8.99
CA SER A 453 6.96 -28.19 7.59
C SER A 453 7.43 -29.31 6.65
N VAL A 454 6.73 -29.50 5.54
CA VAL A 454 6.97 -30.55 4.53
C VAL A 454 6.84 -29.99 3.12
N TYR A 455 7.45 -30.66 2.14
CA TYR A 455 7.26 -30.35 0.72
C TYR A 455 6.30 -31.36 0.10
N VAL A 456 5.28 -30.87 -0.58
CA VAL A 456 4.20 -31.70 -1.13
C VAL A 456 4.04 -31.37 -2.61
N LYS A 457 3.95 -32.40 -3.45
CA LYS A 457 3.65 -32.26 -4.89
C LYS A 457 2.15 -32.31 -5.15
N PRO A 458 1.67 -31.78 -6.29
CA PRO A 458 0.25 -31.84 -6.65
C PRO A 458 -0.36 -33.25 -6.64
N ASP A 459 0.45 -34.28 -6.91
CA ASP A 459 0.00 -35.68 -6.95
C ASP A 459 0.06 -36.41 -5.60
N ASP A 460 0.68 -35.81 -4.58
CA ASP A 460 0.79 -36.42 -3.25
C ASP A 460 -0.57 -36.38 -2.54
N ARG A 461 -0.91 -37.46 -1.84
CA ARG A 461 -2.13 -37.56 -1.03
C ARG A 461 -1.83 -37.26 0.43
N PRO A 462 -2.77 -36.69 1.21
CA PRO A 462 -2.58 -36.49 2.65
C PRO A 462 -2.15 -37.77 3.38
N ASP A 463 -2.70 -38.92 2.99
CA ASP A 463 -2.37 -40.22 3.58
C ASP A 463 -0.90 -40.62 3.41
N ASP A 464 -0.21 -40.09 2.39
CA ASP A 464 1.22 -40.35 2.15
C ASP A 464 2.11 -39.73 3.25
N LEU A 465 1.57 -38.75 3.99
CA LEU A 465 2.22 -38.15 5.17
C LEU A 465 2.10 -39.02 6.42
N SER A 466 1.14 -39.95 6.47
CA SER A 466 0.81 -40.73 7.68
C SER A 466 2.00 -41.51 8.23
N PRO A 467 2.80 -42.23 7.41
CA PRO A 467 3.95 -42.99 7.93
C PRO A 467 5.00 -42.08 8.59
N MET A 468 5.20 -40.88 8.04
CA MET A 468 6.13 -39.89 8.58
C MET A 468 5.60 -39.30 9.90
N ILE A 469 4.31 -38.95 9.93
CA ILE A 469 3.63 -38.43 11.12
C ILE A 469 3.65 -39.47 12.25
N CYS A 470 3.21 -40.70 12.00
CA CYS A 470 3.16 -41.76 13.02
C CYS A 470 4.55 -42.03 13.61
N ARG A 471 5.59 -42.10 12.76
CA ARG A 471 6.99 -42.26 13.22
C ARG A 471 7.44 -41.11 14.11
N ALA A 472 7.15 -39.87 13.72
CA ALA A 472 7.58 -38.69 14.46
C ALA A 472 6.77 -38.45 15.75
N MET A 473 5.53 -38.95 15.82
CA MET A 473 4.69 -38.92 17.02
C MET A 473 4.90 -40.13 17.94
N GLY A 474 5.66 -41.14 17.52
CA GLY A 474 5.86 -42.39 18.26
C GLY A 474 4.60 -43.28 18.29
N TRP A 475 3.74 -43.15 17.29
CA TRP A 475 2.52 -43.96 17.13
C TRP A 475 2.80 -45.24 16.35
N GLU A 476 1.89 -46.21 16.45
CA GLU A 476 1.94 -47.42 15.63
C GLU A 476 1.78 -47.08 14.15
N SER A 477 2.46 -47.81 13.26
CA SER A 477 2.50 -47.45 11.82
C SER A 477 1.14 -47.49 11.13
N ASN A 478 0.15 -48.19 11.71
CA ASN A 478 -1.21 -48.32 11.19
C ASN A 478 -2.21 -47.43 11.94
N THR A 479 -1.74 -46.52 12.79
CA THR A 479 -2.58 -45.54 13.46
C THR A 479 -3.38 -44.73 12.43
N PRO A 480 -4.73 -44.71 12.49
CA PRO A 480 -5.52 -43.87 11.61
C PRO A 480 -5.29 -42.39 11.95
N VAL A 481 -5.02 -41.61 10.91
CA VAL A 481 -4.75 -40.16 10.98
C VAL A 481 -5.82 -39.46 10.16
N SER A 482 -6.63 -38.61 10.80
CA SER A 482 -7.58 -37.77 10.08
C SER A 482 -6.91 -36.48 9.64
N TYR A 483 -7.11 -36.04 8.40
CA TYR A 483 -6.56 -34.79 7.88
C TYR A 483 -7.65 -33.74 7.69
N TYR A 484 -7.37 -32.50 8.10
CA TYR A 484 -8.27 -31.37 7.91
C TYR A 484 -7.49 -30.22 7.29
N GLU A 485 -7.97 -29.66 6.19
CA GLU A 485 -7.50 -28.37 5.71
C GLU A 485 -8.21 -27.26 6.50
N VAL A 486 -7.48 -26.27 6.99
CA VAL A 486 -8.14 -25.05 7.50
C VAL A 486 -8.40 -24.13 6.33
N CYS A 487 -9.52 -24.31 5.61
CA CYS A 487 -9.88 -23.59 4.36
C CYS A 487 -10.10 -22.06 4.47
N LEU A 488 -9.52 -21.39 5.48
CA LEU A 488 -9.07 -20.00 5.34
C LEU A 488 -7.58 -19.93 4.93
N VAL A 489 -6.88 -21.05 4.74
CA VAL A 489 -5.45 -21.18 4.46
C VAL A 489 -5.12 -22.58 3.92
N ILE A 490 -3.96 -22.78 3.27
CA ILE A 490 -3.45 -24.15 3.05
C ILE A 490 -2.65 -24.51 4.31
N ASP A 491 -3.27 -25.24 5.24
CA ASP A 491 -2.67 -25.88 6.41
C ASP A 491 -3.40 -27.19 6.67
N ILE A 492 -2.66 -28.27 6.93
CA ILE A 492 -3.22 -29.59 7.19
C ILE A 492 -3.04 -29.95 8.67
N TYR A 493 -4.14 -30.24 9.35
CA TYR A 493 -4.19 -30.68 10.75
C TYR A 493 -4.49 -32.14 10.83
N PHE A 494 -3.97 -32.79 11.87
CA PHE A 494 -4.30 -34.18 12.13
C PHE A 494 -4.62 -34.53 13.58
N SER A 495 -5.43 -35.57 13.76
CA SER A 495 -5.84 -36.12 15.06
C SER A 495 -5.88 -37.66 15.04
N HIS A 496 -5.82 -38.27 16.23
CA HIS A 496 -5.76 -39.71 16.45
C HIS A 496 -6.98 -40.26 17.23
N ALA A 497 -8.21 -39.79 16.94
CA ALA A 497 -9.40 -40.35 17.58
C ALA A 497 -10.62 -40.35 16.65
N ASP A 498 -11.19 -41.54 16.45
CA ASP A 498 -12.49 -41.72 15.83
C ASP A 498 -13.59 -41.33 16.81
N GLY A 499 -14.26 -40.20 16.55
CA GLY A 499 -15.51 -39.83 17.18
C GLY A 499 -15.51 -38.48 17.88
N LEU A 500 -16.51 -37.66 17.53
CA LEU A 500 -16.89 -36.37 18.11
C LEU A 500 -16.11 -35.12 17.67
N ILE A 501 -16.06 -34.86 16.36
CA ILE A 501 -15.85 -33.51 15.80
C ILE A 501 -17.10 -33.08 14.99
N GLN A 502 -18.32 -33.35 15.49
CA GLN A 502 -19.55 -32.94 14.79
C GLN A 502 -20.36 -31.83 15.48
N GLN A 503 -20.01 -31.39 16.68
CA GLN A 503 -20.87 -30.45 17.42
C GLN A 503 -20.40 -29.00 17.52
N TYR A 504 -19.19 -28.63 17.10
CA TYR A 504 -18.71 -27.24 17.32
C TYR A 504 -18.11 -26.45 16.15
N TYR A 505 -17.97 -27.00 14.95
CA TYR A 505 -17.45 -26.22 13.80
C TYR A 505 -18.17 -26.56 12.50
N ARG A 506 -19.19 -25.76 12.16
CA ARG A 506 -20.07 -25.96 10.99
C ARG A 506 -19.53 -25.36 9.67
N LYS A 507 -18.21 -25.35 9.46
CA LYS A 507 -17.56 -24.83 8.22
C LYS A 507 -16.18 -25.46 7.94
N LEU A 508 -16.01 -26.76 8.10
CA LEU A 508 -14.85 -27.48 7.57
C LEU A 508 -15.36 -28.46 6.51
N ASN A 509 -14.88 -28.32 5.28
CA ASN A 509 -15.13 -29.31 4.25
C ASN A 509 -14.14 -30.46 4.48
N PRO A 510 -14.59 -31.72 4.54
CA PRO A 510 -13.67 -32.86 4.44
C PRO A 510 -12.96 -32.79 3.08
N LEU A 511 -11.66 -33.10 3.09
CA LEU A 511 -10.85 -33.26 1.87
C LEU A 511 -11.28 -34.52 1.10
#